data_AF-A0AAV9AB40-F1
#
_entry.id   AF-A0AAV9AB40-F1
#
_cell.length_a   1.000
_cell.length_b   1.000
_cell.length_c   1.000
_cell.angle_alpha   90.00
_cell.angle_beta   90.00
_cell.angle_gamma   90.00
#
_symmetry.space_group_name_H-M   'P 1'
#
loop_
_entity.id
_entity.type
_entity.pdbx_description
1 polymer ?
#
loop_
_entity_poly.entity_id
_entity_poly.type
_entity_poly.pdbx_seq_one_letter_code
_entity_poly.pdbx_strand_id
1 'polypeptide(L)'
;MVFLCWTRPSKEQQKACINRSGSFNYDPRFIGYSAKPQTPPPPSQEESSSKEENLTRDGFFINRSRVLLGSGPQTFLSAKSALINWRHFGLNWAFVDPETAVEKGRKFCACVNEMVVPWVVLPLQIAYVNSSDSSFGFGSGTLHGHLLAGEERFSVERDENNQVWYEIYSFSKPAHFLSFMGYPYVRLRQKFFAQQSSSTILKHIKSQRSIA
;
A
#
# COMPACT_ATOMS: atom_id res chain seq x y z
N MET A 1 20.75 -5.74 0.32
CA MET A 1 20.64 -7.10 -0.26
C MET A 1 19.19 -7.35 -0.58
N VAL A 2 18.87 -7.79 -1.80
CA VAL A 2 17.50 -8.20 -2.19
C VAL A 2 17.25 -9.62 -1.70
N PHE A 3 16.08 -9.88 -1.15
CA PHE A 3 15.71 -11.19 -0.62
C PHE A 3 14.94 -11.97 -1.68
N LEU A 4 15.55 -13.06 -2.18
CA LEU A 4 14.98 -13.94 -3.19
C LEU A 4 14.73 -15.33 -2.60
N CYS A 5 13.61 -15.96 -2.94
CA CYS A 5 13.27 -17.32 -2.53
C CYS A 5 12.76 -18.14 -3.71
N TRP A 6 13.26 -19.36 -3.89
CA TRP A 6 12.80 -20.25 -4.98
C TRP A 6 11.40 -20.81 -4.76
N THR A 7 10.96 -20.85 -3.51
CA THR A 7 9.64 -21.29 -3.08
C THR A 7 8.89 -20.15 -2.38
N ARG A 8 7.60 -20.35 -2.12
CA ARG A 8 6.77 -19.39 -1.38
C ARG A 8 7.46 -19.06 -0.04
N PRO A 9 7.77 -17.77 0.25
CA PRO A 9 8.54 -17.41 1.43
C PRO A 9 7.88 -17.84 2.74
N SER A 10 8.63 -18.59 3.56
CA SER A 10 8.19 -18.99 4.89
C SER A 10 8.17 -17.81 5.86
N LYS A 11 7.46 -17.95 6.99
CA LYS A 11 7.48 -16.93 8.06
C LYS A 11 8.89 -16.68 8.60
N GLU A 12 9.73 -17.71 8.65
CA GLU A 12 11.13 -17.58 9.09
C GLU A 12 11.97 -16.77 8.10
N GLN A 13 11.80 -17.01 6.80
CA GLN A 13 12.49 -16.24 5.75
C GLN A 13 12.06 -14.76 5.78
N GLN A 14 10.78 -14.49 6.00
CA GLN A 14 10.27 -13.13 6.16
C GLN A 14 10.83 -12.45 7.43
N LYS A 15 10.88 -13.15 8.56
CA LYS A 15 11.52 -12.65 9.80
C LYS A 15 13.01 -12.34 9.58
N ALA A 16 13.74 -13.23 8.90
CA ALA A 16 15.14 -13.02 8.58
C ALA A 16 15.36 -11.80 7.66
N CYS A 17 14.46 -11.58 6.70
CA CYS A 17 14.43 -10.38 5.87
C CYS A 17 14.27 -9.13 6.74
N ILE A 18 13.20 -9.06 7.55
CA ILE A 18 12.90 -7.93 8.43
C ILE A 18 14.06 -7.58 9.37
N ASN A 19 14.69 -8.58 9.98
CA ASN A 19 15.82 -8.39 10.91
C ASN A 19 17.03 -7.73 10.23
N ARG A 20 17.21 -7.93 8.93
CA ARG A 20 18.29 -7.36 8.13
C ARG A 20 17.93 -6.01 7.49
N SER A 21 16.65 -5.62 7.49
CA SER A 21 16.14 -4.46 6.76
C SER A 21 16.33 -3.12 7.45
N GLY A 22 16.69 -3.08 8.74
CA GLY A 22 17.00 -1.82 9.44
C GLY A 22 15.83 -0.83 9.42
N SER A 23 16.10 0.42 9.03
CA SER A 23 15.16 1.55 8.94
C SER A 23 14.63 1.78 7.52
N PHE A 24 13.75 2.78 7.37
CA PHE A 24 13.30 3.28 6.07
C PHE A 24 14.48 3.61 5.14
N ASN A 25 14.32 3.33 3.85
CA ASN A 25 15.35 3.54 2.80
C ASN A 25 15.08 4.80 1.94
N TYR A 26 14.26 5.72 2.43
CA TYR A 26 13.94 7.00 1.81
C TYR A 26 14.12 8.14 2.82
N ASP A 27 14.17 9.38 2.33
CA ASP A 27 14.41 10.55 3.18
C ASP A 27 13.34 10.64 4.30
N PRO A 28 13.77 10.75 5.58
CA PRO A 28 12.86 10.81 6.72
C PRO A 28 11.78 11.89 6.63
N ARG A 29 12.02 12.97 5.88
CA ARG A 29 11.04 14.04 5.65
C ARG A 29 9.77 13.55 4.95
N PHE A 30 9.84 12.43 4.21
CA PHE A 30 8.69 11.82 3.54
C PHE A 30 8.01 10.70 4.34
N ILE A 31 8.44 10.41 5.58
CA ILE A 31 7.76 9.41 6.41
C ILE A 31 6.38 9.94 6.79
N GLY A 32 5.33 9.25 6.36
CA GLY A 32 3.94 9.67 6.53
C GLY A 32 3.46 10.70 5.52
N TYR A 33 4.23 11.01 4.47
CA TYR A 33 3.82 11.99 3.45
C TYR A 33 2.59 11.55 2.67
N SER A 34 2.32 10.24 2.61
CA SER A 34 1.13 9.70 1.94
C SER A 34 -0.15 9.88 2.75
N ALA A 35 -0.06 10.29 4.02
CA ALA A 35 -1.22 10.50 4.88
C ALA A 35 -2.13 11.61 4.35
N LYS A 36 -3.43 11.34 4.35
CA LYS A 36 -4.42 12.40 4.15
C LYS A 36 -4.48 13.29 5.39
N PRO A 37 -4.66 14.62 5.22
CA PRO A 37 -5.05 15.49 6.32
C PRO A 37 -6.34 14.96 6.98
N GLN A 38 -6.42 15.04 8.31
CA GLN A 38 -7.60 14.59 9.07
C GLN A 38 -8.79 15.55 8.91
N THR A 39 -8.52 16.79 8.49
CA THR A 39 -9.50 17.83 8.23
C THR A 39 -9.43 18.18 6.74
N PRO A 40 -10.55 18.34 6.02
CA PRO A 40 -10.49 18.90 4.67
C PRO A 40 -9.80 20.26 4.76
N PRO A 41 -8.80 20.54 3.90
CA PRO A 41 -8.23 21.88 3.86
C PRO A 41 -9.34 22.87 3.49
N PRO A 42 -9.28 24.12 3.98
CA PRO A 42 -10.22 25.16 3.53
C PRO A 42 -10.17 25.25 1.99
N PRO A 43 -11.29 25.63 1.33
CA PRO A 43 -11.44 25.58 -0.13
C PRO A 43 -10.41 26.41 -0.92
N SER A 44 -9.57 27.18 -0.24
CA SER A 44 -8.47 27.98 -0.81
C SER A 44 -7.11 27.26 -0.87
N GLN A 45 -7.00 25.97 -0.50
CA GLN A 45 -5.70 25.30 -0.47
C GLN A 45 -5.59 24.06 -1.36
N GLU A 46 -4.81 24.21 -2.43
CA GLU A 46 -4.23 23.16 -3.28
C GLU A 46 -3.12 22.36 -2.54
N GLU A 47 -3.38 21.92 -1.30
CA GLU A 47 -2.40 21.14 -0.51
C GLU A 47 -2.01 19.82 -1.20
N SER A 48 -2.94 19.22 -1.95
CA SER A 48 -2.67 18.00 -2.72
C SER A 48 -1.74 18.27 -3.91
N SER A 49 -1.84 19.44 -4.58
CA SER A 49 -0.98 19.78 -5.72
C SER A 49 0.45 20.06 -5.28
N SER A 50 0.60 20.90 -4.24
CA SER A 50 1.93 21.25 -3.71
C SER A 50 2.69 20.05 -3.14
N LYS A 51 2.02 19.09 -2.48
CA LYS A 51 2.66 17.83 -2.04
C LYS A 51 3.12 16.97 -3.21
N GLU A 52 2.29 16.79 -4.22
CA GLU A 52 2.63 15.98 -5.40
C GLU A 52 3.72 16.64 -6.26
N GLU A 53 3.73 17.96 -6.36
CA GLU A 53 4.80 18.74 -6.98
C GLU A 53 6.13 18.54 -6.28
N ASN A 54 6.15 18.62 -4.94
CA ASN A 54 7.37 18.35 -4.16
C ASN A 54 7.89 16.93 -4.39
N LEU A 55 7.01 15.91 -4.33
CA LEU A 55 7.38 14.52 -4.62
C LEU A 55 7.94 14.35 -6.03
N THR A 56 7.32 15.00 -7.03
CA THR A 56 7.77 14.95 -8.42
C THR A 56 9.14 15.60 -8.59
N ARG A 57 9.38 16.75 -7.93
CA ARG A 57 10.68 17.45 -7.92
C ARG A 57 11.78 16.60 -7.28
N ASP A 58 11.45 15.80 -6.26
CA ASP A 58 12.37 14.84 -5.62
C ASP A 58 12.51 13.50 -6.37
N GLY A 59 11.93 13.41 -7.58
CA GLY A 59 12.09 12.30 -8.51
C GLY A 59 11.20 11.08 -8.21
N PHE A 60 10.16 11.23 -7.38
CA PHE A 60 9.24 10.15 -7.10
C PHE A 60 8.23 9.97 -8.23
N PHE A 61 7.95 8.71 -8.58
CA PHE A 61 6.79 8.35 -9.37
C PHE A 61 5.58 8.21 -8.45
N ILE A 62 4.51 8.95 -8.77
CA ILE A 62 3.24 8.92 -8.05
C ILE A 62 2.26 8.01 -8.78
N ASN A 63 1.60 7.13 -8.02
CA ASN A 63 0.57 6.23 -8.52
C ASN A 63 -0.66 6.31 -7.61
N ARG A 64 -1.82 6.52 -8.24
CA ARG A 64 -3.10 6.68 -7.55
C ARG A 64 -4.17 5.83 -8.23
N SER A 65 -4.94 5.13 -7.41
CA SER A 65 -6.12 4.39 -7.85
C SER A 65 -7.23 4.59 -6.83
N ARG A 66 -8.41 4.96 -7.29
CA ARG A 66 -9.59 5.17 -6.44
C ARG A 66 -10.79 4.48 -7.08
N VAL A 67 -11.54 3.71 -6.29
CA VAL A 67 -12.71 2.97 -6.76
C VAL A 67 -13.87 3.11 -5.78
N LEU A 68 -15.08 3.25 -6.31
CA LEU A 68 -16.31 3.25 -5.54
C LEU A 68 -16.65 1.81 -5.13
N LEU A 69 -16.73 1.55 -3.83
CA LEU A 69 -17.10 0.24 -3.29
C LEU A 69 -18.61 0.08 -3.12
N GLY A 70 -19.30 1.18 -2.84
CA GLY A 70 -20.73 1.19 -2.54
C GLY A 70 -21.08 2.37 -1.65
N SER A 71 -22.02 2.17 -0.74
CA SER A 71 -22.55 3.22 0.13
C SER A 71 -22.91 2.73 1.53
N GLY A 72 -22.89 3.65 2.49
CA GLY A 72 -23.36 3.46 3.85
C GLY A 72 -22.34 2.88 4.84
N PRO A 73 -22.65 2.92 6.15
CA PRO A 73 -21.74 2.51 7.22
C PRO A 73 -21.32 1.04 7.15
N GLN A 74 -22.22 0.13 6.75
CA GLN A 74 -21.90 -1.30 6.64
C GLN A 74 -20.83 -1.57 5.59
N THR A 75 -20.92 -0.92 4.43
CA THR A 75 -19.89 -1.01 3.38
C THR A 75 -18.55 -0.50 3.89
N PHE A 76 -18.55 0.59 4.66
CA PHE A 76 -17.34 1.14 5.28
C PHE A 76 -16.72 0.16 6.27
N LEU A 77 -17.51 -0.42 7.18
CA LEU A 77 -17.03 -1.40 8.16
C LEU A 77 -16.48 -2.67 7.49
N SER A 78 -17.18 -3.20 6.48
CA SER A 78 -16.70 -4.34 5.68
C SER A 78 -15.38 -4.02 4.98
N ALA A 79 -15.27 -2.84 4.36
CA ALA A 79 -14.05 -2.45 3.66
C ALA A 79 -12.88 -2.17 4.61
N LYS A 80 -13.13 -1.56 5.77
CA LYS A 80 -12.16 -1.42 6.86
C LYS A 80 -11.65 -2.77 7.33
N SER A 81 -12.55 -3.72 7.59
CA SER A 81 -12.19 -5.09 7.97
C SER A 81 -11.37 -5.77 6.87
N ALA A 82 -11.72 -5.58 5.60
CA ALA A 82 -10.97 -6.13 4.48
C ALA A 82 -9.53 -5.58 4.40
N LEU A 83 -9.30 -4.31 4.74
CA LEU A 83 -7.95 -3.74 4.83
C LEU A 83 -7.15 -4.31 5.99
N ILE A 84 -7.74 -4.39 7.19
CA ILE A 84 -7.09 -4.95 8.38
C ILE A 84 -6.67 -6.41 8.16
N ASN A 85 -7.48 -7.17 7.42
CA ASN A 85 -7.23 -8.58 7.10
C ASN A 85 -6.47 -8.78 5.79
N TRP A 86 -5.78 -7.76 5.27
CA TRP A 86 -4.94 -7.84 4.06
C TRP A 86 -5.64 -8.39 2.80
N ARG A 87 -6.97 -8.26 2.68
CA ARG A 87 -7.73 -8.79 1.52
C ARG A 87 -7.33 -8.13 0.20
N HIS A 88 -6.83 -6.90 0.25
CA HIS A 88 -6.29 -6.16 -0.88
C HIS A 88 -4.96 -6.75 -1.43
N PHE A 89 -4.32 -7.65 -0.68
CA PHE A 89 -3.21 -8.53 -1.09
C PHE A 89 -3.67 -9.98 -1.30
N GLY A 90 -4.97 -10.23 -1.48
CA GLY A 90 -5.51 -11.57 -1.82
C GLY A 90 -5.24 -11.95 -3.28
N LEU A 91 -4.02 -11.77 -3.76
CA LEU A 91 -3.62 -11.96 -5.15
C LEU A 91 -2.84 -13.26 -5.31
N ASN A 92 -3.02 -13.97 -6.43
CA ASN A 92 -2.31 -15.23 -6.67
C ASN A 92 -0.78 -15.07 -6.75
N TRP A 93 -0.33 -13.84 -7.07
CA TRP A 93 1.06 -13.50 -7.33
C TRP A 93 1.67 -12.58 -6.25
N ALA A 94 0.89 -12.09 -5.28
CA ALA A 94 1.39 -11.26 -4.19
C ALA A 94 0.60 -11.51 -2.92
N PHE A 95 1.29 -11.60 -1.77
CA PHE A 95 0.64 -11.76 -0.48
C PHE A 95 1.41 -11.07 0.65
N VAL A 96 0.68 -10.80 1.74
CA VAL A 96 1.22 -10.44 3.05
C VAL A 96 0.79 -11.53 4.04
N ASP A 97 1.59 -11.80 5.07
CA ASP A 97 1.20 -12.72 6.14
C ASP A 97 -0.09 -12.20 6.81
N PRO A 98 -1.21 -12.96 6.78
CA PRO A 98 -2.49 -12.51 7.34
C PRO A 98 -2.44 -12.25 8.86
N GLU A 99 -1.44 -12.77 9.57
CA GLU A 99 -1.24 -12.49 11.00
C GLU A 99 -0.55 -11.13 11.26
N THR A 100 -0.17 -10.40 10.21
CA THR A 100 0.46 -9.09 10.33
C THR A 100 -0.54 -8.07 10.85
N ALA A 101 -0.36 -7.62 12.10
CA ALA A 101 -1.20 -6.56 12.66
C ALA A 101 -0.98 -5.22 11.94
N VAL A 102 -2.08 -4.52 11.62
CA VAL A 102 -2.02 -3.17 11.04
C VAL A 102 -1.80 -2.13 12.14
N GLU A 103 -0.54 -1.97 12.54
CA GLU A 103 -0.13 -1.11 13.67
C GLU A 103 1.10 -0.27 13.29
N LYS A 104 1.14 1.00 13.73
CA LYS A 104 2.30 1.87 13.51
C LYS A 104 3.58 1.22 14.05
N GLY A 105 4.64 1.20 13.24
CA GLY A 105 5.92 0.59 13.58
C GLY A 105 6.00 -0.91 13.27
N ARG A 106 4.90 -1.58 12.93
CA ARG A 106 4.94 -2.99 12.54
C ARG A 106 5.73 -3.16 11.25
N LYS A 107 6.78 -3.97 11.30
CA LYS A 107 7.52 -4.42 10.12
C LYS A 107 6.91 -5.70 9.57
N PHE A 108 6.87 -5.80 8.24
CA PHE A 108 6.31 -6.95 7.54
C PHE A 108 6.97 -7.11 6.17
N CYS A 109 6.59 -8.17 5.45
CA CYS A 109 7.03 -8.40 4.08
C CYS A 109 5.83 -8.49 3.12
N ALA A 110 5.91 -7.79 2.00
CA ALA A 110 5.13 -8.12 0.82
C ALA A 110 5.92 -9.12 -0.01
N CYS A 111 5.34 -10.30 -0.26
CA CYS A 111 5.98 -11.36 -1.03
C CYS A 111 5.37 -11.40 -2.42
N VAL A 112 6.19 -11.23 -3.46
CA VAL A 112 5.75 -11.10 -4.86
C VAL A 112 6.37 -12.21 -5.70
N ASN A 113 5.56 -12.80 -6.59
CA ASN A 113 5.96 -13.84 -7.54
C ASN A 113 5.60 -13.40 -8.97
N GLU A 114 6.60 -13.21 -9.82
CA GLU A 114 6.39 -12.88 -11.25
C GLU A 114 6.37 -14.15 -12.14
N MET A 115 6.10 -15.33 -11.57
CA MET A 115 6.01 -16.67 -12.18
C MET A 115 7.29 -17.20 -12.83
N VAL A 116 8.13 -16.33 -13.41
CA VAL A 116 9.34 -16.68 -14.17
C VAL A 116 10.62 -16.49 -13.33
N VAL A 117 10.53 -15.77 -12.21
CA VAL A 117 11.66 -15.42 -11.34
C VAL A 117 11.40 -15.92 -9.91
N PRO A 118 12.45 -16.08 -9.07
CA PRO A 118 12.28 -16.36 -7.65
C PRO A 118 11.36 -15.34 -6.98
N TRP A 119 10.65 -15.78 -5.95
CA TRP A 119 9.88 -14.90 -5.08
C TRP A 119 10.74 -13.76 -4.57
N VAL A 120 10.23 -12.55 -4.70
CA VAL A 120 10.84 -11.34 -4.17
C VAL A 120 10.19 -11.02 -2.83
N VAL A 121 11.00 -10.94 -1.78
CA VAL A 121 10.54 -10.55 -0.44
C VAL A 121 10.88 -9.09 -0.24
N LEU A 122 9.85 -8.25 -0.14
CA LEU A 122 9.96 -6.80 -0.04
C LEU A 122 9.67 -6.37 1.40
N PRO A 123 10.66 -5.87 2.15
CA PRO A 123 10.47 -5.46 3.54
C PRO A 123 9.85 -4.07 3.63
N LEU A 124 8.78 -3.95 4.41
CA LEU A 124 8.07 -2.70 4.68
C LEU A 124 7.86 -2.49 6.18
N GLN A 125 7.52 -1.26 6.55
CA GLN A 125 7.08 -0.89 7.88
C GLN A 125 5.86 0.02 7.79
N ILE A 126 4.86 -0.22 8.62
CA ILE A 126 3.71 0.67 8.74
C ILE A 126 4.17 1.98 9.39
N ALA A 127 4.16 3.07 8.61
CA ALA A 127 4.62 4.39 9.00
C ALA A 127 3.59 5.11 9.88
N TYR A 128 2.30 4.93 9.58
CA TYR A 128 1.18 5.47 10.35
C TYR A 128 -0.10 4.66 10.10
N VAL A 129 -1.05 4.81 11.02
CA VAL A 129 -2.43 4.31 10.89
C VAL A 129 -3.36 5.46 11.27
N ASN A 130 -4.29 5.80 10.38
CA ASN A 130 -5.33 6.79 10.60
C ASN A 130 -6.68 6.07 10.67
N SER A 131 -7.44 6.32 11.74
CA SER A 131 -8.79 5.78 11.92
C SER A 131 -9.69 6.86 12.50
N SER A 132 -10.85 7.04 11.88
CA SER A 132 -11.98 7.85 12.33
C SER A 132 -13.28 7.09 12.05
N ASP A 133 -14.43 7.72 12.34
CA ASP A 133 -15.76 7.13 12.12
C ASP A 133 -16.13 6.99 10.64
N SER A 134 -15.48 7.76 9.76
CA SER A 134 -15.73 7.79 8.32
C SER A 134 -14.49 7.50 7.48
N SER A 135 -13.31 7.33 8.07
CA SER A 135 -12.06 7.08 7.34
C SER A 135 -11.20 6.07 8.07
N PHE A 136 -10.57 5.18 7.31
CA PHE A 136 -9.54 4.28 7.81
C PHE A 136 -8.45 4.13 6.76
N GLY A 137 -7.19 4.20 7.15
CA GLY A 137 -6.10 3.90 6.25
C GLY A 137 -4.76 3.84 6.95
N PHE A 138 -3.80 3.21 6.30
CA PHE A 138 -2.44 3.10 6.80
C PHE A 138 -1.45 3.29 5.65
N GLY A 139 -0.29 3.86 5.97
CA GLY A 139 0.83 4.00 5.04
C GLY A 139 1.93 3.02 5.38
N SER A 140 2.45 2.34 4.38
CA SER A 140 3.57 1.41 4.49
C SER A 140 4.78 1.99 3.77
N GLY A 141 5.84 2.27 4.53
CA GLY A 141 7.11 2.74 4.00
C GLY A 141 8.05 1.59 3.69
N THR A 142 8.85 1.73 2.63
CA THR A 142 9.86 0.75 2.24
C THR A 142 11.08 0.78 3.17
N LEU A 143 11.63 -0.40 3.49
CA LEU A 143 12.84 -0.56 4.31
C LEU A 143 14.07 -0.91 3.44
N HIS A 144 15.27 -0.91 4.04
CA HIS A 144 16.45 -1.40 3.31
C HIS A 144 16.28 -2.86 2.89
N GLY A 145 16.69 -3.18 1.66
CA GLY A 145 16.43 -4.46 1.02
C GLY A 145 15.18 -4.48 0.14
N HIS A 146 14.31 -3.46 0.22
CA HIS A 146 13.28 -3.24 -0.76
C HIS A 146 13.88 -2.76 -2.09
N LEU A 147 13.27 -3.15 -3.21
CA LEU A 147 13.68 -2.70 -4.54
C LEU A 147 13.40 -1.22 -4.81
N LEU A 148 12.56 -0.59 -3.99
CA LEU A 148 12.04 0.76 -4.18
C LEU A 148 12.21 1.53 -2.88
N ALA A 149 12.23 2.86 -3.00
CA ALA A 149 12.25 3.82 -1.91
C ALA A 149 11.00 4.67 -2.00
N GLY A 150 10.13 4.64 -0.98
CA GLY A 150 8.90 5.40 -0.94
C GLY A 150 7.86 4.84 0.03
N GLU A 151 6.61 5.26 -0.13
CA GLU A 151 5.50 4.93 0.75
C GLU A 151 4.23 4.62 -0.05
N GLU A 152 3.46 3.65 0.43
CA GLU A 152 2.17 3.26 -0.15
C GLU A 152 1.08 3.28 0.92
N ARG A 153 0.03 4.07 0.67
CA ARG A 153 -1.17 4.18 1.47
C ARG A 153 -2.29 3.34 0.88
N PHE A 154 -2.94 2.58 1.76
CA PHE A 154 -4.24 1.96 1.53
C PHE A 154 -5.27 2.61 2.44
N SER A 155 -6.40 3.04 1.89
CA SER A 155 -7.45 3.66 2.69
C SER A 155 -8.85 3.40 2.18
N VAL A 156 -9.80 3.44 3.10
CA VAL A 156 -11.24 3.46 2.84
C VAL A 156 -11.82 4.71 3.47
N GLU A 157 -12.66 5.41 2.73
CA GLU A 157 -13.30 6.66 3.17
C GLU A 157 -14.77 6.66 2.79
N ARG A 158 -15.63 7.03 3.73
CA ARG A 158 -17.05 7.32 3.51
C ARG A 158 -17.22 8.83 3.42
N ASP A 159 -17.63 9.32 2.26
CA ASP A 159 -17.88 10.75 2.05
C ASP A 159 -19.25 11.20 2.60
N GLU A 160 -19.52 12.50 2.48
CA GLU A 160 -20.75 13.16 2.93
C GLU A 160 -22.00 12.64 2.21
N ASN A 161 -21.86 12.13 0.99
CA ASN A 161 -22.94 11.49 0.22
C ASN A 161 -23.13 10.02 0.59
N ASN A 162 -22.54 9.57 1.70
CA ASN A 162 -22.49 8.19 2.14
C ASN A 162 -21.83 7.23 1.14
N GLN A 163 -21.07 7.70 0.16
CA GLN A 163 -20.35 6.84 -0.77
C GLN A 163 -19.04 6.37 -0.13
N VAL A 164 -18.77 5.07 -0.26
CA VAL A 164 -17.56 4.44 0.29
C VAL A 164 -16.56 4.21 -0.82
N TRP A 165 -15.38 4.79 -0.66
CA TRP A 165 -14.29 4.76 -1.61
C TRP A 165 -13.11 3.98 -1.05
N TYR A 166 -12.52 3.12 -1.88
CA TYR A 166 -11.19 2.57 -1.63
C TYR A 166 -10.17 3.35 -2.45
N GLU A 167 -9.05 3.71 -1.83
CA GLU A 167 -7.97 4.43 -2.48
C GLU A 167 -6.61 3.82 -2.14
N ILE A 168 -5.81 3.67 -3.18
CA ILE A 168 -4.38 3.39 -3.13
C ILE A 168 -3.66 4.64 -3.60
N TYR A 169 -2.72 5.12 -2.80
CA TYR A 169 -1.85 6.22 -3.16
C TYR A 169 -0.42 5.83 -2.81
N SER A 170 0.49 5.89 -3.77
CA SER A 170 1.89 5.59 -3.55
C SER A 170 2.79 6.60 -4.23
N PHE A 171 3.94 6.84 -3.63
CA PHE A 171 5.05 7.51 -4.27
C PHE A 171 6.28 6.65 -4.09
N SER A 172 7.07 6.48 -5.14
CA SER A 172 8.25 5.61 -5.07
C SER A 172 9.28 5.96 -6.14
N LYS A 173 10.55 5.67 -5.86
CA LYS A 173 11.65 5.70 -6.85
C LYS A 173 12.53 4.46 -6.73
N PRO A 174 13.32 4.12 -7.77
CA PRO A 174 14.26 3.01 -7.72
C PRO A 174 15.23 3.13 -6.54
N ALA A 175 15.40 2.05 -5.78
CA ALA A 175 16.38 1.97 -4.68
C ALA A 175 17.43 0.88 -4.92
N HIS A 176 17.30 0.12 -6.00
CA HIS A 176 18.18 -0.99 -6.35
C HIS A 176 18.46 -1.03 -7.86
N PHE A 177 19.64 -1.51 -8.27
CA PHE A 177 20.03 -1.59 -9.69
C PHE A 177 18.99 -2.32 -10.56
N LEU A 178 18.42 -3.42 -10.05
CA LEU A 178 17.34 -4.17 -10.73
C LEU A 178 16.10 -3.29 -10.99
N SER A 179 15.70 -2.48 -10.01
CA SER A 179 14.54 -1.57 -10.16
C SER A 179 14.84 -0.40 -11.09
N PHE A 180 16.12 0.01 -11.19
CA PHE A 180 16.56 1.08 -12.08
C PHE A 180 16.52 0.61 -13.54
N MET A 181 17.13 -0.55 -13.83
CA MET A 181 17.12 -1.17 -15.16
C MET A 181 15.70 -1.52 -15.63
N GLY A 182 14.86 -2.01 -14.71
CA GLY A 182 13.48 -2.40 -14.99
C GLY A 182 12.44 -1.32 -14.72
N TYR A 183 12.81 -0.04 -14.57
CA TYR A 183 11.90 0.96 -14.02
C TYR A 183 10.58 1.15 -14.77
N PRO A 184 10.54 1.16 -16.12
CA PRO A 184 9.26 1.20 -16.85
C PRO A 184 8.35 0.00 -16.51
N TYR A 185 8.93 -1.19 -16.38
CA TYR A 185 8.20 -2.39 -15.99
C TYR A 185 7.71 -2.29 -14.53
N VAL A 186 8.55 -1.82 -13.60
CA VAL A 186 8.15 -1.57 -12.20
C VAL A 186 6.93 -0.64 -12.13
N ARG A 187 6.94 0.47 -12.87
CA ARG A 187 5.79 1.41 -12.91
C ARG A 187 4.53 0.75 -13.44
N LEU A 188 4.65 -0.11 -14.45
CA LEU A 188 3.53 -0.91 -14.97
C LEU A 188 3.00 -1.87 -13.90
N ARG A 189 3.89 -2.56 -13.16
CA ARG A 189 3.51 -3.49 -12.10
C ARG A 189 2.85 -2.80 -10.91
N GLN A 190 3.29 -1.59 -10.52
CA GLN A 190 2.61 -0.79 -9.51
C GLN A 190 1.18 -0.40 -9.93
N LYS A 191 0.98 0.00 -11.20
CA LYS A 191 -0.36 0.27 -11.73
C LYS A 191 -1.23 -0.99 -11.77
N PHE A 192 -0.66 -2.11 -12.22
CA PHE A 192 -1.35 -3.40 -12.27
C PHE A 192 -1.75 -3.89 -10.87
N PHE A 193 -0.84 -3.78 -9.89
CA PHE A 193 -1.13 -4.06 -8.48
C PHE A 193 -2.32 -3.23 -8.00
N ALA A 194 -2.30 -1.91 -8.23
CA ALA A 194 -3.35 -1.02 -7.78
C ALA A 194 -4.73 -1.38 -8.37
N GLN A 195 -4.77 -1.77 -9.65
CA GLN A 195 -5.98 -2.24 -10.32
C GLN A 195 -6.49 -3.59 -9.76
N GLN A 196 -5.60 -4.56 -9.59
CA GLN A 196 -5.95 -5.90 -9.08
C GLN A 196 -6.39 -5.84 -7.61
N SER A 197 -5.69 -5.06 -6.80
CA SER A 197 -6.02 -4.79 -5.40
C SER A 197 -7.41 -4.15 -5.27
N SER A 198 -7.67 -3.09 -6.06
CA SER A 198 -8.99 -2.43 -6.13
C SER A 198 -10.11 -3.39 -6.56
N SER A 199 -9.85 -4.21 -7.58
CA SER A 199 -10.80 -5.21 -8.06
C SER A 199 -11.10 -6.28 -7.00
N THR A 200 -10.09 -6.68 -6.22
CA THR A 200 -10.23 -7.70 -5.17
C THR A 200 -11.12 -7.20 -4.03
N ILE A 201 -10.89 -5.97 -3.56
CA ILE A 201 -11.75 -5.35 -2.55
C ILE A 201 -13.17 -5.17 -3.08
N LEU A 202 -13.33 -4.64 -4.30
CA LEU A 202 -14.65 -4.45 -4.90
C LEU A 202 -15.44 -5.77 -4.98
N LYS A 203 -14.80 -6.85 -5.43
CA LYS A 203 -15.41 -8.19 -5.49
C LYS A 203 -15.80 -8.69 -4.09
N HIS A 204 -14.94 -8.52 -3.10
CA HIS A 204 -15.21 -8.93 -1.72
C HIS A 204 -16.44 -8.21 -1.13
N ILE A 205 -16.55 -6.90 -1.35
CA ILE A 205 -17.69 -6.11 -0.88
C ILE A 205 -18.98 -6.51 -1.61
N LYS A 206 -18.91 -6.72 -2.93
CA LYS A 206 -20.06 -7.17 -3.72
C LYS A 206 -20.54 -8.57 -3.29
N SER A 207 -19.63 -9.49 -2.98
CA SER A 207 -20.02 -10.84 -2.56
C SER A 207 -20.68 -10.85 -1.19
N GLN A 208 -20.25 -10.00 -0.25
CA GLN A 208 -20.92 -9.89 1.06
C GLN A 208 -22.34 -9.34 0.96
N ARG A 209 -22.59 -8.41 0.03
CA ARG A 209 -23.94 -7.87 -0.23
C ARG A 209 -24.88 -8.88 -0.87
N SER A 210 -24.37 -9.85 -1.62
CA SER A 210 -25.20 -10.89 -2.24
C SER A 210 -25.66 -11.97 -1.26
N ILE A 211 -25.12 -11.98 -0.04
CA ILE A 211 -25.40 -12.98 1.01
C ILE A 211 -26.26 -12.37 2.13
N ALA A 212 -26.40 -11.04 2.16
CA ALA A 212 -27.21 -10.29 3.12
C ALA A 212 -28.55 -9.90 2.50
#